data_AF-A0A958U252-F1
#
_entry.id   AF-A0A958U252-F1
#
_cell.length_a   1.000
_cell.length_b   1.000
_cell.length_c   1.000
_cell.angle_alpha   90.00
_cell.angle_beta   90.00
_cell.angle_gamma   90.00
#
_symmetry.space_group_name_H-M   'P 1'
#
loop_
_entity.id
_entity.type
_entity.pdbx_description
1 polymer ?
#
loop_
_entity_poly.entity_id
_entity_poly.type
_entity_poly.pdbx_seq_one_letter_code
_entity_poly.pdbx_strand_id
1 'polypeptide(L)'
;MKKIILLITLLFIAANSFAQDNNTIKGTVMNDADDKLLENVNIVNLNQVIGTTTNEKGEFAIKAAVNDTLYFSYLGFKSLRVRVTNDWLKFGDIKVKMTELGIAL
;
A
#
# COMPACT_ATOMS: atom_id res chain seq x y z
N MET A 1 30.67 -17.18 36.14
CA MET A 1 31.16 -16.89 34.77
C MET A 1 30.27 -17.51 33.69
N LYS A 2 30.02 -18.84 33.68
CA LYS A 2 29.14 -19.50 32.68
C LYS A 2 27.73 -18.88 32.55
N LYS A 3 27.09 -18.51 33.67
CA LYS A 3 25.76 -17.87 33.66
C LYS A 3 25.75 -16.46 33.04
N ILE A 4 26.84 -15.70 33.21
CA ILE A 4 26.99 -14.34 32.64
C ILE A 4 27.23 -14.46 31.13
N ILE A 5 28.05 -15.43 30.71
CA ILE A 5 28.29 -15.71 29.29
C ILE A 5 26.97 -16.10 28.61
N LEU A 6 26.18 -16.98 29.22
CA LEU A 6 24.87 -17.38 28.69
C LEU A 6 23.90 -16.19 28.51
N LEU A 7 23.89 -15.26 29.47
CA LEU A 7 23.06 -14.07 29.44
C LEU A 7 23.47 -13.12 28.31
N ILE A 8 24.78 -12.94 28.11
CA ILE A 8 25.35 -12.13 27.03
C ILE A 8 24.99 -12.75 25.66
N THR A 9 25.13 -14.07 25.50
CA THR A 9 24.77 -14.75 24.25
C THR A 9 23.28 -14.59 23.92
N LEU A 10 22.41 -14.63 24.92
CA LEU A 10 20.97 -14.45 24.73
C LEU A 10 20.62 -13.02 24.27
N LEU A 11 21.32 -12.01 24.79
CA LEU A 11 21.16 -10.61 24.38
C LEU A 11 21.60 -10.37 22.92
N PHE A 12 22.66 -11.04 22.47
CA PHE A 12 23.11 -10.94 21.06
C PHE A 12 22.13 -11.57 20.06
N ILE A 13 21.39 -12.61 20.46
CA ILE A 13 20.37 -13.24 19.61
C ILE A 13 19.14 -12.32 19.47
N ALA A 14 18.72 -11.68 20.57
CA ALA A 14 17.58 -10.75 20.55
C ALA A 14 17.83 -9.51 19.66
N ALA A 15 19.08 -9.03 19.60
CA ALA A 15 19.47 -7.86 18.81
C ALA A 15 19.36 -8.05 17.28
N ASN A 16 19.23 -9.29 16.80
CA ASN A 16 19.14 -9.60 15.36
C ASN A 16 17.70 -9.84 14.88
N SER A 17 16.68 -9.50 15.68
CA SER A 17 15.28 -9.65 15.27
C SER A 17 14.84 -8.50 14.35
N PHE A 18 15.05 -8.67 13.04
CA PHE A 18 14.38 -7.86 12.02
C PHE A 18 13.06 -8.53 11.61
N ALA A 19 11.93 -7.97 12.05
CA ALA A 19 10.60 -8.56 11.85
C ALA A 19 9.65 -7.70 10.98
N GLN A 20 10.13 -6.63 10.36
CA GLN A 20 9.28 -5.67 9.66
C GLN A 20 9.58 -5.68 8.16
N ASP A 21 9.01 -6.63 7.43
CA ASP A 21 8.87 -6.52 5.97
C ASP A 21 7.92 -5.36 5.68
N ASN A 22 8.49 -4.18 5.44
CA ASN A 22 7.77 -2.93 5.27
C ASN A 22 7.21 -2.77 3.84
N ASN A 23 6.63 -3.83 3.28
CA ASN A 23 6.02 -3.84 1.94
C ASN A 23 4.63 -3.19 1.94
N THR A 24 4.50 -2.08 2.66
CA THR A 24 3.26 -1.30 2.70
C THR A 24 3.37 -0.17 1.70
N ILE A 25 2.56 -0.24 0.65
CA ILE A 25 2.37 0.84 -0.30
C ILE A 25 1.46 1.88 0.33
N LYS A 26 1.89 3.14 0.29
CA LYS A 26 1.10 4.30 0.64
C LYS A 26 0.85 5.15 -0.60
N GLY A 27 -0.27 5.86 -0.61
CA GLY A 27 -0.60 6.75 -1.69
C GLY A 27 -1.90 7.48 -1.45
N THR A 28 -2.27 8.30 -2.43
CA THR A 28 -3.47 9.12 -2.42
C THR A 28 -4.23 8.92 -3.72
N VAL A 29 -5.54 8.75 -3.64
CA VAL A 29 -6.44 8.65 -4.78
C VAL A 29 -7.18 9.96 -4.99
N MET A 30 -7.24 10.42 -6.23
CA MET A 30 -7.93 11.64 -6.63
C MET A 30 -8.67 11.46 -7.96
N ASN A 31 -9.63 12.34 -8.22
CA ASN A 31 -10.31 12.44 -9.49
C ASN A 31 -9.38 13.05 -10.53
N ASP A 32 -9.37 12.47 -11.72
CA ASP A 32 -8.56 12.95 -12.84
C ASP A 32 -9.06 14.30 -13.40
N ALA A 33 -10.36 14.59 -13.28
CA ALA A 33 -10.98 15.77 -13.87
C ALA A 33 -10.70 17.08 -13.10
N ASP A 34 -10.67 17.03 -11.76
CA ASP A 34 -10.62 18.22 -10.89
C ASP A 34 -9.61 18.10 -9.73
N ASP A 35 -8.79 17.03 -9.72
CA ASP A 35 -7.83 16.71 -8.65
C ASP A 35 -8.46 16.59 -7.25
N LYS A 36 -9.79 16.42 -7.17
CA LYS A 36 -10.48 16.23 -5.90
C LYS A 36 -10.10 14.88 -5.28
N LEU A 37 -9.74 14.90 -4.00
CA LEU A 37 -9.40 13.70 -3.23
C LEU A 37 -10.63 12.79 -3.11
N LEU A 38 -10.42 11.48 -3.31
CA LEU A 38 -11.50 10.49 -3.31
C LEU A 38 -11.45 9.63 -2.04
N GLU A 39 -12.43 9.84 -1.16
CA GLU A 39 -12.67 9.05 0.05
C GLU A 39 -13.44 7.75 -0.28
N ASN A 40 -13.24 6.70 0.51
CA ASN A 40 -13.96 5.41 0.42
C ASN A 40 -13.76 4.68 -0.91
N VAL A 41 -12.66 4.92 -1.62
CA VAL A 41 -12.23 4.12 -2.76
C VAL A 41 -11.83 2.74 -2.26
N ASN A 42 -12.44 1.69 -2.81
CA ASN A 42 -12.09 0.32 -2.47
C ASN A 42 -10.86 -0.13 -3.28
N ILE A 43 -9.85 -0.61 -2.56
CA ILE A 43 -8.56 -1.00 -3.12
C ILE A 43 -8.29 -2.45 -2.72
N VAL A 44 -8.12 -3.32 -3.69
CA VAL A 44 -7.90 -4.75 -3.46
C VAL A 44 -6.60 -5.18 -4.13
N ASN A 45 -5.71 -5.81 -3.36
CA ASN A 45 -4.61 -6.57 -3.92
C ASN A 45 -5.14 -7.92 -4.42
N LEU A 46 -5.20 -8.10 -5.75
CA LEU A 46 -5.76 -9.31 -6.36
C LEU A 46 -4.89 -10.55 -6.16
N ASN A 47 -3.60 -10.37 -5.87
CA ASN A 47 -2.65 -11.47 -5.68
C ASN A 47 -2.69 -11.99 -4.23
N GLN A 48 -2.72 -11.06 -3.26
CA GLN A 48 -2.70 -11.39 -1.83
C GLN A 48 -4.09 -11.48 -1.19
N VAL A 49 -5.14 -11.12 -1.93
CA VAL A 49 -6.56 -11.14 -1.48
C VAL A 49 -6.77 -10.33 -0.21
N ILE A 50 -6.13 -9.17 -0.13
CA ILE A 50 -6.29 -8.20 0.95
C ILE A 50 -6.83 -6.89 0.38
N GLY A 51 -7.65 -6.21 1.17
CA GLY A 51 -8.29 -4.96 0.77
C GLY A 51 -8.05 -3.84 1.78
N THR A 52 -8.18 -2.61 1.31
CA THR A 52 -8.21 -1.39 2.13
C THR A 52 -9.14 -0.37 1.47
N THR A 53 -9.42 0.72 2.17
CA THR A 53 -10.16 1.86 1.64
C THR A 53 -9.39 3.16 1.85
N THR A 54 -9.67 4.17 1.03
CA THR A 54 -9.13 5.51 1.26
C THR A 54 -9.84 6.23 2.41
N ASN A 55 -9.10 7.08 3.14
CA ASN A 55 -9.64 7.95 4.19
C ASN A 55 -10.19 9.28 3.61
N GLU A 56 -10.66 10.19 4.46
CA GLU A 56 -11.22 11.52 4.09
C GLU A 56 -10.27 12.39 3.24
N LYS A 57 -8.96 12.14 3.33
CA LYS A 57 -7.92 12.82 2.53
C LYS A 57 -7.57 12.05 1.26
N GLY A 58 -8.31 11.00 0.91
CA GLY A 58 -8.03 10.12 -0.20
C GLY A 58 -6.79 9.24 -0.02
N GLU A 59 -6.20 9.20 1.18
CA GLU A 59 -4.98 8.43 1.44
C GLU A 59 -5.31 6.95 1.72
N PHE A 60 -4.44 6.05 1.27
CA PHE A 60 -4.53 4.62 1.55
C PHE A 60 -3.18 4.04 1.96
N ALA A 61 -3.24 2.90 2.65
CA ALA A 61 -2.10 2.05 2.93
C ALA A 61 -2.49 0.59 2.73
N ILE A 62 -1.74 -0.15 1.91
CA ILE A 62 -1.99 -1.56 1.63
C ILE A 62 -0.68 -2.33 1.52
N LYS A 63 -0.65 -3.57 2.04
CA LYS A 63 0.49 -4.46 1.81
C LYS A 63 0.46 -4.96 0.36
N ALA A 64 1.59 -4.91 -0.31
CA ALA A 64 1.73 -5.46 -1.65
C ALA A 64 3.19 -5.75 -1.99
N ALA A 65 3.42 -6.82 -2.75
CA ALA A 65 4.72 -7.14 -3.32
C ALA A 65 4.87 -6.53 -4.72
N VAL A 66 6.12 -6.41 -5.19
CA VAL A 66 6.41 -6.04 -6.57
C VAL A 66 5.74 -7.05 -7.50
N ASN A 67 5.12 -6.57 -8.58
CA ASN A 67 4.32 -7.31 -9.55
C ASN A 67 2.91 -7.73 -9.10
N ASP A 68 2.50 -7.44 -7.86
CA ASP A 68 1.10 -7.57 -7.47
C ASP A 68 0.23 -6.60 -8.28
N THR A 69 -1.04 -6.96 -8.47
CA THR A 69 -2.03 -6.12 -9.13
C THR A 69 -2.98 -5.53 -8.10
N LEU A 70 -2.95 -4.21 -7.96
CA LEU A 70 -3.92 -3.45 -7.19
C LEU A 70 -5.11 -3.08 -8.07
N TYR A 71 -6.30 -3.37 -7.58
CA TYR A 71 -7.58 -3.07 -8.20
C TYR A 71 -8.27 -1.95 -7.42
N PHE A 72 -8.50 -0.83 -8.09
CA PHE A 72 -9.17 0.34 -7.54
C PHE A 72 -10.60 0.40 -8.09
N SER A 73 -11.57 0.54 -7.21
CA SER A 73 -12.99 0.63 -7.56
C SER A 73 -13.69 1.68 -6.72
N TYR A 74 -14.51 2.50 -7.37
CA TYR A 74 -15.26 3.57 -6.72
C TYR A 74 -16.53 3.86 -7.51
N LEU A 75 -17.61 4.24 -6.81
CA LEU A 75 -18.93 4.41 -7.42
C LEU A 75 -18.92 5.56 -8.42
N GLY A 76 -19.33 5.30 -9.66
CA GLY A 76 -19.34 6.29 -10.72
C GLY A 76 -17.99 6.47 -11.45
N PHE A 77 -16.96 5.69 -11.10
CA PHE A 77 -15.62 5.76 -11.70
C PHE A 77 -15.24 4.48 -12.44
N LYS A 78 -14.40 4.63 -13.47
CA LYS A 78 -13.82 3.51 -14.20
C LYS A 78 -12.85 2.78 -13.28
N SER A 79 -13.04 1.47 -13.15
CA SER A 79 -12.15 0.66 -12.31
C SER A 79 -10.76 0.58 -12.94
N LEU A 80 -9.73 0.64 -12.09
CA LEU A 80 -8.34 0.69 -12.52
C LEU A 80 -7.57 -0.52 -11.98
N ARG A 81 -6.76 -1.14 -12.84
CA ARG A 81 -5.81 -2.20 -12.47
C ARG A 81 -4.40 -1.69 -12.64
N VAL A 82 -3.64 -1.62 -11.55
CA VAL A 82 -2.26 -1.13 -11.57
C VAL A 82 -1.33 -2.19 -11.01
N ARG A 83 -0.23 -2.45 -11.72
CA ARG A 83 0.82 -3.33 -11.25
C ARG A 83 1.76 -2.57 -10.33
N VAL A 84 2.06 -3.11 -9.16
CA VAL A 84 3.03 -2.56 -8.21
C VAL A 84 4.43 -2.69 -8.79
N THR A 85 5.16 -1.57 -8.85
CA THR A 85 6.56 -1.53 -9.32
C THR A 85 7.51 -1.28 -8.15
N ASN A 86 8.81 -1.45 -8.37
CA ASN A 86 9.82 -1.16 -7.35
C ASN A 86 9.78 0.32 -6.88
N ASP A 87 9.35 1.23 -7.74
CA ASP A 87 9.27 2.66 -7.41
C ASP A 87 8.21 2.93 -6.35
N TRP A 88 7.16 2.12 -6.31
CA TRP A 88 6.09 2.23 -5.32
C TRP A 88 6.60 1.95 -3.90
N LEU A 89 7.54 1.02 -3.76
CA LEU A 89 8.17 0.68 -2.48
C LEU A 89 9.28 1.67 -2.09
N LYS A 90 9.91 2.33 -3.07
CA LYS A 90 11.03 3.26 -2.84
C LYS A 90 10.59 4.69 -2.52
N PHE A 91 9.52 5.17 -3.15
CA PHE A 91 9.19 6.60 -3.14
C PHE A 91 7.94 6.98 -2.34
N GLY A 92 7.14 6.01 -1.86
CA GLY A 92 6.17 6.17 -0.77
C GLY A 92 4.94 7.07 -0.98
N ASP A 93 5.02 8.12 -1.81
CA ASP A 93 3.97 9.12 -2.01
C ASP A 93 3.36 9.02 -3.42
N ILE A 94 2.57 7.98 -3.63
CA ILE A 94 2.01 7.63 -4.94
C ILE A 94 0.68 8.34 -5.13
N LYS A 95 0.51 9.01 -6.28
CA LYS A 95 -0.78 9.60 -6.66
C LYS A 95 -1.46 8.73 -7.71
N VAL A 96 -2.67 8.28 -7.41
CA VAL A 96 -3.50 7.49 -8.32
C VAL A 96 -4.67 8.36 -8.77
N LYS A 97 -4.81 8.57 -10.08
CA LYS A 97 -5.94 9.31 -10.64
C LYS A 97 -6.99 8.34 -11.16
N MET A 98 -8.25 8.56 -10.80
CA MET A 98 -9.40 7.79 -11.29
C MET A 98 -10.28 8.69 -12.17
N THR A 99 -10.75 8.14 -13.29
CA THR A 99 -11.61 8.85 -14.24
C THR A 99 -13.07 8.46 -14.04
N GLU A 100 -13.96 9.44 -14.03
CA GLU A 100 -15.41 9.23 -13.96
C GLU A 100 -15.92 8.44 -15.19
N LEU A 101 -16.87 7.52 -14.98
CA LEU A 101 -17.45 6.70 -16.04
C LEU A 101 -18.12 7.53 -17.14
N GLY A 102 -18.71 8.68 -16.78
CA GLY A 102 -19.39 9.56 -17.73
C GLY A 102 -18.45 10.29 -18.70
N ILE A 103 -17.15 10.36 -18.38
CA ILE A 103 -16.13 11.09 -19.16
C ILE A 103 -15.10 10.12 -19.77
N ALA A 104 -15.09 8.86 -19.33
CA ALA A 104 -14.17 7.85 -19.84
C ALA A 104 -14.53 7.44 -21.28
N LEU A 105 -13.75 7.92 -22.27
CA LEU A 105 -13.74 7.39 -23.64
C LEU A 105 -13.05 6.02 -23.75
#